data_AF-A0A7S4NTK7-F1
#
_entry.id   AF-A0A7S4NTK7-F1
#
_cell.length_a   1.000
_cell.length_b   1.000
_cell.length_c   1.000
_cell.angle_alpha   90.00
_cell.angle_beta   90.00
_cell.angle_gamma   90.00
#
_symmetry.space_group_name_H-M   'P 1'
#
loop_
_entity.id
_entity.type
_entity.pdbx_description
1 polymer ?
#
loop_
_entity_poly.entity_id
_entity_poly.type
_entity_poly.pdbx_seq_one_letter_code
_entity_poly.pdbx_strand_id
1 'polypeptide(L)'
;MSADTQLEAILNSVLKEVCMRGDFVHAEAFKPAGNTCMVHGGACYCANANAEDFHKASLNFHYPQYACIPGRVWKTMQTEWHEDASVLPHLLFVRSELARVTGLKACYAIPLTRQGHVVSVVVFYSRSKIPYDEQLENTVFSLANDILQEVCQRFGQSNLSFIKNGKPSSQRRARTGTSKVWESAKTSLEVAPDKRSEADVENIIKFSKRLPFFKYVSTTAREAICRSMQHMTLHDGESPIKGPSDTDFVWFIVVKGRCDMMMKTEEKGKHYPMRAFEEGDTFAHSYLKMLSGDSNAVEGNIRAREPNTSVVRVRV
;
A
#
# COMPACT_ATOMS: atom_id res chain seq x y z
N MET A 1 19.56 15.41 -23.94
CA MET A 1 18.89 15.51 -22.63
C MET A 1 18.85 14.09 -22.03
N SER A 2 19.16 13.90 -20.76
CA SER A 2 19.07 12.56 -20.13
C SER A 2 17.61 12.13 -19.99
N ALA A 3 17.34 10.83 -19.84
CA ALA A 3 15.99 10.33 -19.63
C ALA A 3 15.34 10.91 -18.36
N ASP A 4 16.14 11.17 -17.32
CA ASP A 4 15.68 11.81 -16.07
C ASP A 4 15.28 13.26 -16.30
N THR A 5 16.10 14.05 -17.00
CA THR A 5 15.78 15.45 -17.31
C THR A 5 14.54 15.56 -18.22
N GLN A 6 14.33 14.58 -19.11
CA GLN A 6 13.11 14.54 -19.92
C GLN A 6 11.86 14.23 -19.10
N LEU A 7 11.93 13.25 -18.21
CA LEU A 7 10.83 12.90 -17.32
C LEU A 7 10.46 14.09 -16.42
N GLU A 8 11.46 14.80 -15.90
CA GLU A 8 11.28 16.01 -15.11
C GLU A 8 10.56 17.11 -15.90
N ALA A 9 10.96 17.38 -17.15
CA ALA A 9 10.30 18.38 -18.00
C ALA A 9 8.83 18.04 -18.32
N ILE A 10 8.56 16.75 -18.59
CA ILE A 10 7.19 16.24 -18.78
C ILE A 10 6.38 16.44 -17.51
N LEU A 11 6.89 16.00 -16.37
CA LEU A 11 6.20 16.11 -15.09
C LEU A 11 5.95 17.57 -14.72
N ASN A 12 6.91 18.49 -14.90
CA ASN A 12 6.68 19.92 -14.67
C ASN A 12 5.49 20.47 -15.47
N SER A 13 5.35 20.05 -16.74
CA SER A 13 4.21 20.44 -17.57
C SER A 13 2.90 19.83 -17.07
N VAL A 14 2.91 18.54 -16.74
CA VAL A 14 1.73 17.83 -16.21
C VAL A 14 1.27 18.42 -14.88
N LEU A 15 2.17 18.58 -13.91
CA LEU A 15 1.85 19.11 -12.59
C LEU A 15 1.23 20.50 -12.68
N LYS A 16 1.81 21.38 -13.49
CA LYS A 16 1.28 22.72 -13.72
C LYS A 16 -0.14 22.69 -14.28
N GLU A 17 -0.36 21.92 -15.35
CA GLU A 17 -1.66 21.87 -16.01
C GLU A 17 -2.74 21.20 -15.16
N VAL A 18 -2.42 20.11 -14.46
CA VAL A 18 -3.35 19.45 -13.54
C VAL A 18 -3.71 20.37 -12.39
N CYS A 19 -2.73 21.06 -11.78
CA CYS A 19 -3.00 21.99 -10.69
C CYS A 19 -3.90 23.14 -11.12
N MET A 20 -3.64 23.72 -12.29
CA MET A 20 -4.47 24.80 -12.82
C MET A 20 -5.91 24.37 -13.15
N ARG A 21 -6.11 23.15 -13.67
CA ARG A 21 -7.44 22.65 -14.06
C ARG A 21 -8.20 21.97 -12.91
N GLY A 22 -7.49 21.43 -11.93
CA GLY A 22 -8.03 20.66 -10.80
C GLY A 22 -8.06 21.40 -9.46
N ASP A 23 -7.74 22.70 -9.45
CA ASP A 23 -7.70 23.56 -8.24
C ASP A 23 -6.79 23.03 -7.12
N PHE A 24 -5.64 22.47 -7.52
CA PHE A 24 -4.56 22.15 -6.59
C PHE A 24 -3.58 23.32 -6.51
N VAL A 25 -3.11 23.61 -5.30
CA VAL A 25 -2.20 24.75 -5.05
C VAL A 25 -0.74 24.35 -5.01
N HIS A 26 -0.46 23.06 -4.84
CA HIS A 26 0.88 22.52 -4.81
C HIS A 26 0.91 21.12 -5.40
N ALA A 27 1.96 20.77 -6.12
CA ALA A 27 2.24 19.39 -6.49
C ALA A 27 3.72 19.11 -6.60
N GLU A 28 4.11 17.86 -6.33
CA GLU A 28 5.51 17.41 -6.37
C GLU A 28 5.61 16.03 -6.98
N ALA A 29 6.68 15.80 -7.72
CA ALA A 29 7.06 14.48 -8.19
C ALA A 29 8.22 13.93 -7.37
N PHE A 30 8.11 12.68 -6.96
CA PHE A 30 9.16 11.91 -6.31
C PHE A 30 9.64 10.83 -7.26
N LYS A 31 10.93 10.48 -7.24
CA LYS A 31 11.49 9.38 -8.02
C LYS A 31 12.17 8.33 -7.13
N PRO A 32 12.22 7.05 -7.54
CA PRO A 32 13.00 6.06 -6.83
C PRO A 32 14.49 6.42 -6.78
N ALA A 33 15.09 6.39 -5.58
CA ALA A 33 16.53 6.36 -5.40
C ALA A 33 16.95 4.90 -5.18
N GLY A 34 17.22 4.19 -6.29
CA GLY A 34 17.45 2.76 -6.27
C GLY A 34 16.22 1.98 -5.79
N ASN A 35 16.42 1.01 -4.89
CA ASN A 35 15.35 0.17 -4.33
C ASN A 35 15.16 0.37 -2.82
N THR A 36 15.52 1.56 -2.28
CA THR A 36 15.48 1.82 -0.83
C THR A 36 14.45 2.88 -0.44
N CYS A 37 14.37 3.98 -1.19
CA CYS A 37 13.49 5.10 -0.87
C CYS A 37 13.09 5.89 -2.12
N MET A 38 12.09 6.76 -1.97
CA MET A 38 11.77 7.83 -2.90
C MET A 38 12.44 9.13 -2.45
N VAL A 39 12.93 9.90 -3.41
CA VAL A 39 13.50 11.24 -3.22
C VAL A 39 12.80 12.24 -4.12
N HIS A 40 12.98 13.54 -3.88
CA HIS A 40 12.42 14.56 -4.77
C HIS A 40 12.94 14.39 -6.21
N GLY A 41 12.02 14.41 -7.18
CA GLY A 41 12.29 14.13 -8.59
C GLY A 41 12.58 15.35 -9.45
N GLY A 42 12.65 16.54 -8.85
CA GLY A 42 12.92 17.82 -9.51
C GLY A 42 11.65 18.57 -9.91
N ALA A 43 10.63 17.86 -10.40
CA ALA A 43 9.39 18.49 -10.86
C ALA A 43 8.45 18.90 -9.71
N CYS A 44 7.96 20.14 -9.75
CA CYS A 44 6.95 20.65 -8.83
C CYS A 44 6.11 21.78 -9.46
N TYR A 45 5.00 22.12 -8.80
CA TYR A 45 4.22 23.32 -9.09
C TYR A 45 3.81 23.98 -7.77
N CYS A 46 4.07 25.27 -7.60
CA CYS A 46 3.66 26.06 -6.43
C CYS A 46 2.80 27.24 -6.89
N ALA A 47 1.56 27.33 -6.41
CA ALA A 47 0.65 28.43 -6.78
C ALA A 47 0.86 29.73 -5.97
N ASN A 48 1.55 29.65 -4.84
CA ASN A 48 1.75 30.76 -3.90
C ASN A 48 2.96 30.53 -2.99
N ALA A 49 3.35 31.55 -2.23
CA ALA A 49 4.51 31.50 -1.32
C ALA A 49 4.45 30.37 -0.28
N ASN A 50 3.27 30.06 0.27
CA ASN A 50 3.13 28.96 1.22
C ASN A 50 3.43 27.59 0.57
N ALA A 51 2.99 27.39 -0.68
CA ALA A 51 3.33 26.19 -1.44
C ALA A 51 4.84 26.12 -1.72
N GLU A 52 5.48 27.25 -2.03
CA GLU A 52 6.94 27.32 -2.19
C GLU A 52 7.70 26.98 -0.90
N ASP A 53 7.23 27.46 0.25
CA ASP A 53 7.85 27.16 1.54
C ASP A 53 7.70 25.68 1.90
N PHE A 54 6.53 25.10 1.61
CA PHE A 54 6.33 23.65 1.74
C PHE A 54 7.28 22.88 0.83
N HIS A 55 7.42 23.31 -0.43
CA HIS A 55 8.30 22.69 -1.41
C HIS A 55 9.77 22.73 -0.98
N LYS A 56 10.29 23.90 -0.60
CA LYS A 56 11.69 24.06 -0.16
C LYS A 56 12.03 23.13 1.00
N ALA A 57 11.12 23.00 1.96
CA ALA A 57 11.30 22.06 3.06
C ALA A 57 11.20 20.59 2.60
N SER A 58 10.31 20.28 1.67
CA SER A 58 10.10 18.94 1.08
C SER A 58 11.37 18.33 0.45
N LEU A 59 12.27 19.17 -0.09
CA LEU A 59 13.52 18.75 -0.73
C LEU A 59 14.45 17.92 0.18
N ASN A 60 14.35 18.10 1.50
CA ASN A 60 15.24 17.45 2.47
C ASN A 60 14.77 16.05 2.91
N PHE A 61 13.59 15.61 2.45
CA PHE A 61 12.98 14.37 2.90
C PHE A 61 13.28 13.18 1.97
N HIS A 62 13.50 12.03 2.59
CA HIS A 62 13.60 10.74 1.93
C HIS A 62 12.44 9.88 2.44
N TYR A 63 11.80 9.13 1.54
CA TYR A 63 10.61 8.34 1.87
C TYR A 63 10.89 6.85 1.67
N PRO A 64 11.24 6.10 2.74
CA PRO A 64 11.48 4.66 2.65
C PRO A 64 10.30 3.89 2.09
N GLN A 65 10.56 2.68 1.61
CA GLN A 65 9.53 1.75 1.18
C GLN A 65 8.45 1.56 2.26
N TYR A 66 7.18 1.62 1.87
CA TYR A 66 6.01 1.49 2.77
C TYR A 66 5.89 2.56 3.87
N ALA A 67 6.76 3.57 3.87
CA ALA A 67 6.72 4.66 4.83
C ALA A 67 6.30 5.97 4.14
N CYS A 68 5.54 6.79 4.85
CA CYS A 68 4.94 8.02 4.31
C CYS A 68 4.09 7.80 3.05
N ILE A 69 3.41 8.84 2.59
CA ILE A 69 2.52 8.76 1.42
C ILE A 69 3.30 8.33 0.15
N PRO A 70 4.43 8.97 -0.24
CA PRO A 70 5.12 8.59 -1.47
C PRO A 70 5.68 7.16 -1.44
N GLY A 71 6.26 6.74 -0.30
CA GLY A 71 6.86 5.42 -0.16
C GLY A 71 5.84 4.29 -0.09
N ARG A 72 4.66 4.53 0.49
CA ARG A 72 3.53 3.59 0.41
C ARG A 72 3.01 3.45 -1.01
N VAL A 73 2.67 4.56 -1.66
CA VAL A 73 2.18 4.57 -3.07
C VAL A 73 3.16 3.89 -4.02
N TRP A 74 4.48 4.14 -3.85
CA TRP A 74 5.51 3.49 -4.65
C TRP A 74 5.45 1.96 -4.54
N LYS A 75 5.30 1.44 -3.31
CA LYS A 75 5.38 0.00 -3.07
C LYS A 75 4.07 -0.74 -3.28
N THR A 76 2.95 -0.09 -2.99
CA THR A 76 1.62 -0.69 -3.18
C THR A 76 1.17 -0.56 -4.63
N MET A 77 1.71 0.40 -5.39
CA MET A 77 1.21 0.78 -6.72
C MET A 77 -0.27 1.16 -6.68
N GLN A 78 -0.70 1.76 -5.55
CA GLN A 78 -2.07 2.19 -5.27
C GLN A 78 -2.10 3.70 -5.10
N THR A 79 -3.19 4.35 -5.48
CA THR A 79 -3.41 5.75 -5.17
C THR A 79 -3.69 5.94 -3.67
N GLU A 80 -3.35 7.10 -3.13
CA GLU A 80 -3.72 7.47 -1.76
C GLU A 80 -4.37 8.85 -1.71
N TRP A 81 -5.54 8.92 -1.09
CA TRP A 81 -6.27 10.16 -0.84
C TRP A 81 -6.36 10.43 0.65
N HIS A 82 -6.00 11.65 1.08
CA HIS A 82 -6.12 12.10 2.45
C HIS A 82 -6.92 13.41 2.48
N GLU A 83 -8.00 13.43 3.24
CA GLU A 83 -8.89 14.60 3.37
C GLU A 83 -8.15 15.82 3.95
N ASP A 84 -7.29 15.59 4.94
CA ASP A 84 -6.54 16.63 5.63
C ASP A 84 -5.18 16.10 6.10
N ALA A 85 -4.15 16.35 5.28
CA ALA A 85 -2.76 15.99 5.56
C ALA A 85 -2.19 16.71 6.78
N SER A 86 -2.73 17.88 7.14
CA SER A 86 -2.23 18.69 8.27
C SER A 86 -2.56 18.13 9.64
N VAL A 87 -3.46 17.13 9.70
CA VAL A 87 -3.85 16.47 10.95
C VAL A 87 -3.49 14.98 10.96
N LEU A 88 -2.77 14.52 9.93
CA LEU A 88 -2.21 13.17 9.92
C LEU A 88 -1.13 13.07 11.00
N PRO A 89 -1.04 11.94 11.71
CA PRO A 89 0.06 11.69 12.62
C PRO A 89 1.41 11.81 11.92
N HIS A 90 2.41 12.33 12.63
CA HIS A 90 3.76 12.52 12.10
C HIS A 90 4.34 11.22 11.51
N LEU A 91 4.06 10.09 12.13
CA LEU A 91 4.48 8.77 11.64
C LEU A 91 3.87 8.40 10.27
N LEU A 92 2.65 8.84 9.97
CA LEU A 92 2.00 8.59 8.68
C LEU A 92 2.47 9.54 7.59
N PHE A 93 2.76 10.77 8.01
CA PHE A 93 3.15 11.86 7.16
C PHE A 93 4.06 12.80 7.96
N VAL A 94 5.37 12.62 7.79
CA VAL A 94 6.41 13.39 8.50
C VAL A 94 6.33 14.90 8.22
N ARG A 95 5.61 15.30 7.16
CA ARG A 95 5.38 16.70 6.76
C ARG A 95 4.01 17.22 7.19
N SER A 96 3.28 16.54 8.08
CA SER A 96 1.97 16.96 8.58
C SER A 96 2.01 18.35 9.22
N GLU A 97 2.99 18.60 10.08
CA GLU A 97 3.19 19.90 10.70
C GLU A 97 3.52 20.99 9.67
N LEU A 98 4.36 20.66 8.68
CA LEU A 98 4.67 21.57 7.58
C LEU A 98 3.41 21.91 6.77
N ALA A 99 2.58 20.92 6.44
CA ALA A 99 1.29 21.12 5.77
C ALA A 99 0.35 22.01 6.62
N ARG A 100 0.38 21.83 7.96
CA ARG A 100 -0.41 22.65 8.90
C ARG A 100 -0.01 24.13 8.84
N VAL A 101 1.28 24.43 8.91
CA VAL A 101 1.77 25.82 8.93
C VAL A 101 1.67 26.51 7.58
N THR A 102 1.82 25.76 6.48
CA THR A 102 1.66 26.30 5.11
C THR A 102 0.20 26.31 4.64
N GLY A 103 -0.72 25.72 5.41
CA GLY A 103 -2.14 25.70 5.09
C GLY A 103 -2.54 24.69 4.03
N LEU A 104 -1.69 23.71 3.71
CA LEU A 104 -2.05 22.56 2.87
C LEU A 104 -2.91 21.58 3.67
N LYS A 105 -4.00 21.12 3.06
CA LYS A 105 -5.00 20.23 3.66
C LYS A 105 -5.08 18.94 2.87
N ALA A 106 -6.01 18.79 1.94
CA ALA A 106 -6.16 17.54 1.22
C ALA A 106 -4.92 17.21 0.38
N CYS A 107 -4.61 15.93 0.24
CA CYS A 107 -3.61 15.48 -0.72
C CYS A 107 -4.01 14.20 -1.45
N TYR A 108 -3.62 14.11 -2.72
CA TYR A 108 -3.85 12.95 -3.58
C TYR A 108 -2.55 12.51 -4.23
N ALA A 109 -2.16 11.25 -3.99
CA ALA A 109 -0.92 10.69 -4.49
C ALA A 109 -1.18 9.58 -5.51
N ILE A 110 -0.49 9.65 -6.65
CA ILE A 110 -0.69 8.78 -7.82
C ILE A 110 0.65 8.21 -8.28
N PRO A 111 0.78 6.88 -8.45
CA PRO A 111 1.97 6.28 -9.05
C PRO A 111 1.98 6.46 -10.57
N LEU A 112 3.12 6.91 -11.11
CA LEU A 112 3.43 6.98 -12.53
C LEU A 112 4.32 5.80 -12.91
N THR A 113 3.91 5.03 -13.92
CA THR A 113 4.66 3.86 -14.38
C THR A 113 5.21 4.01 -15.79
N ARG A 114 6.30 3.29 -16.04
CA ARG A 114 6.83 3.00 -17.36
C ARG A 114 7.06 1.50 -17.46
N GLN A 115 6.43 0.86 -18.45
CA GLN A 115 6.54 -0.59 -18.66
C GLN A 115 6.29 -1.41 -17.37
N GLY A 116 5.23 -1.05 -16.63
CA GLY A 116 4.83 -1.73 -15.39
C GLY A 116 5.67 -1.40 -14.15
N HIS A 117 6.74 -0.60 -14.26
CA HIS A 117 7.57 -0.19 -13.14
C HIS A 117 7.26 1.25 -12.75
N VAL A 118 7.14 1.52 -11.45
CA VAL A 118 6.97 2.89 -10.95
C VAL A 118 8.24 3.69 -11.20
N VAL A 119 8.13 4.75 -12.01
CA VAL A 119 9.21 5.69 -12.31
C VAL A 119 9.08 6.99 -11.52
N SER A 120 7.86 7.32 -11.07
CA SER A 120 7.62 8.45 -10.19
C SER A 120 6.36 8.24 -9.34
N VAL A 121 6.27 8.93 -8.21
CA VAL A 121 5.01 9.14 -7.50
C VAL A 121 4.75 10.64 -7.49
N VAL A 122 3.57 11.04 -7.95
CA VAL A 122 3.14 12.44 -7.93
C VAL A 122 2.19 12.65 -6.77
N VAL A 123 2.30 13.77 -6.07
CA VAL A 123 1.39 14.15 -4.98
C VAL A 123 0.85 15.57 -5.23
N PHE A 124 -0.46 15.70 -5.31
CA PHE A 124 -1.19 16.96 -5.42
C PHE A 124 -1.75 17.38 -4.06
N TYR A 125 -1.76 18.69 -3.76
CA TYR A 125 -2.26 19.24 -2.51
C TYR A 125 -3.25 20.38 -2.75
N SER A 126 -4.31 20.43 -1.94
CA SER A 126 -5.28 21.52 -1.89
C SER A 126 -5.17 22.30 -0.58
N ARG A 127 -5.67 23.54 -0.58
CA ARG A 127 -5.86 24.35 0.65
C ARG A 127 -7.09 23.94 1.43
N SER A 128 -8.05 23.30 0.77
CA SER A 128 -9.30 22.87 1.38
C SER A 128 -9.21 21.43 1.83
N LYS A 129 -9.98 21.09 2.87
CA LYS A 129 -10.26 19.69 3.17
C LYS A 129 -11.18 19.15 2.09
N ILE A 130 -10.85 17.99 1.56
CA ILE A 130 -11.64 17.36 0.50
C ILE A 130 -11.90 15.92 0.92
N PRO A 131 -13.11 15.62 1.44
CA PRO A 131 -13.48 14.27 1.80
C PRO A 131 -13.26 13.32 0.63
N TYR A 132 -12.90 12.07 0.95
CA TYR A 132 -12.78 11.06 -0.09
C TYR A 132 -14.14 10.80 -0.74
N ASP A 133 -14.18 10.95 -2.05
CA ASP A 133 -15.29 10.54 -2.91
C ASP A 133 -14.72 9.82 -4.13
N GLU A 134 -15.26 8.64 -4.44
CA GLU A 134 -14.73 7.79 -5.51
C GLU A 134 -14.90 8.43 -6.89
N GLN A 135 -16.01 9.14 -7.12
CA GLN A 135 -16.26 9.82 -8.38
C GLN A 135 -15.27 10.98 -8.55
N LEU A 136 -15.06 11.78 -7.51
CA LEU A 136 -14.07 12.85 -7.51
C LEU A 136 -12.65 12.33 -7.76
N GLU A 137 -12.24 11.25 -7.08
CA GLU A 137 -10.94 10.63 -7.31
C GLU A 137 -10.80 10.17 -8.77
N ASN A 138 -11.85 9.55 -9.34
CA ASN A 138 -11.87 9.13 -10.75
C ASN A 138 -11.76 10.34 -11.69
N THR A 139 -12.49 11.42 -11.44
CA THR A 139 -12.42 12.64 -12.25
C THR A 139 -11.02 13.26 -12.24
N VAL A 140 -10.42 13.41 -11.06
CA VAL A 140 -9.05 13.95 -10.92
C VAL A 140 -8.03 13.02 -11.57
N PHE A 141 -8.18 11.71 -11.40
CA PHE A 141 -7.29 10.72 -12.01
C PHE A 141 -7.35 10.77 -13.55
N SER A 142 -8.55 10.78 -14.13
CA SER A 142 -8.76 10.91 -15.57
C SER A 142 -8.14 12.20 -16.10
N LEU A 143 -8.39 13.33 -15.45
CA LEU A 143 -7.78 14.60 -15.79
C LEU A 143 -6.25 14.53 -15.82
N ALA A 144 -5.64 13.96 -14.77
CA ALA A 144 -4.19 13.80 -14.69
C ALA A 144 -3.63 12.90 -15.80
N ASN A 145 -4.32 11.81 -16.11
CA ASN A 145 -3.88 10.88 -17.14
C ASN A 145 -4.06 11.46 -18.56
N ASP A 146 -5.15 12.16 -18.83
CA ASP A 146 -5.40 12.81 -20.12
C ASP A 146 -4.35 13.89 -20.40
N ILE A 147 -4.06 14.73 -19.41
CA ILE A 147 -2.97 15.74 -19.49
C ILE A 147 -1.62 15.06 -19.67
N LEU A 148 -1.34 13.96 -18.97
CA LEU A 148 -0.11 13.20 -19.16
C LEU A 148 0.02 12.70 -20.60
N GLN A 149 -1.06 12.17 -21.21
CA GLN A 149 -1.01 11.72 -22.60
C GLN A 149 -0.78 12.89 -23.57
N GLU A 150 -1.45 14.02 -23.37
CA GLU A 150 -1.27 15.24 -24.16
C GLU A 150 0.18 15.77 -24.08
N VAL A 151 0.75 15.84 -22.87
CA VAL A 151 2.15 16.24 -22.67
C VAL A 151 3.09 15.22 -23.31
N CYS A 152 2.89 13.93 -23.08
CA CYS A 152 3.74 12.88 -23.67
C CYS A 152 3.78 12.98 -25.20
N GLN A 153 2.64 13.23 -25.85
CA GLN A 153 2.56 13.46 -27.29
C GLN A 153 3.41 14.66 -27.73
N ARG A 154 3.31 15.82 -27.03
CA ARG A 154 4.13 17.01 -27.30
C ARG A 154 5.63 16.74 -27.18
N PHE A 155 6.03 15.86 -26.25
CA PHE A 155 7.43 15.50 -26.00
C PHE A 155 7.92 14.29 -26.83
N GLY A 156 7.08 13.72 -27.71
CA GLY A 156 7.42 12.51 -28.47
C GLY A 156 7.75 11.31 -27.57
N GLN A 157 7.12 11.23 -26.39
CA GLN A 157 7.26 10.12 -25.47
C GLN A 157 6.02 9.25 -25.47
N SER A 158 6.21 7.96 -25.29
CA SER A 158 5.15 6.99 -25.09
C SER A 158 5.53 6.07 -23.92
N ASN A 159 4.55 5.33 -23.37
CA ASN A 159 4.74 4.38 -22.27
C ASN A 159 4.80 4.99 -20.86
N LEU A 160 4.38 6.24 -20.67
CA LEU A 160 4.10 6.77 -19.34
C LEU A 160 2.59 6.69 -19.08
N SER A 161 2.21 6.10 -17.95
CA SER A 161 0.82 6.05 -17.52
C SER A 161 0.73 6.23 -16.01
N PHE A 162 -0.15 7.12 -15.59
CA PHE A 162 -0.63 7.04 -14.22
C PHE A 162 -1.43 5.75 -14.09
N ILE A 163 -1.25 5.06 -12.98
CA ILE A 163 -2.06 3.87 -12.68
C ILE A 163 -2.91 4.15 -11.45
N LYS A 164 -4.17 3.81 -11.59
CA LYS A 164 -5.08 3.60 -10.48
C LYS A 164 -5.41 2.13 -10.51
N ASN A 165 -4.52 1.33 -9.93
CA ASN A 165 -5.00 0.06 -9.42
C ASN A 165 -6.06 0.47 -8.39
N GLY A 166 -7.28 -0.06 -8.50
CA GLY A 166 -8.26 0.24 -7.46
C GLY A 166 -7.65 -0.12 -6.11
N LYS A 167 -7.93 0.66 -5.05
CA LYS A 167 -7.99 0.09 -3.69
C LYS A 167 -8.66 -1.24 -3.91
N PRO A 168 -7.98 -2.38 -3.70
CA PRO A 168 -8.44 -3.60 -4.31
C PRO A 168 -9.88 -3.76 -3.84
N SER A 169 -10.75 -3.77 -4.84
CA SER A 169 -12.16 -3.54 -4.62
C SER A 169 -12.55 -4.62 -3.62
N SER A 170 -13.17 -4.22 -2.51
CA SER A 170 -14.00 -5.12 -1.71
C SER A 170 -15.10 -5.79 -2.56
N GLN A 171 -15.20 -5.46 -3.86
CA GLN A 171 -15.94 -6.13 -4.91
C GLN A 171 -15.06 -6.88 -5.94
N ARG A 172 -14.00 -7.60 -5.53
CA ARG A 172 -13.81 -8.89 -6.20
C ARG A 172 -15.02 -9.70 -5.77
N ARG A 173 -15.95 -10.01 -6.71
CA ARG A 173 -17.01 -11.00 -6.45
C ARG A 173 -16.32 -12.14 -5.71
N ALA A 174 -16.73 -12.41 -4.46
CA ALA A 174 -16.26 -13.56 -3.72
C ALA A 174 -16.20 -14.71 -4.73
N ARG A 175 -15.02 -15.33 -4.93
CA ARG A 175 -14.97 -16.53 -5.76
C ARG A 175 -15.96 -17.49 -5.09
N THR A 176 -17.15 -17.61 -5.67
CA THR A 176 -18.21 -18.47 -5.16
C THR A 176 -17.73 -19.87 -5.43
N GLY A 177 -17.08 -20.46 -4.41
CA GLY A 177 -16.41 -21.74 -4.51
C GLY A 177 -14.96 -21.62 -4.10
N THR A 178 -14.68 -22.11 -2.90
CA THR A 178 -13.36 -22.62 -2.57
C THR A 178 -13.04 -23.80 -3.50
N SER A 179 -11.85 -23.82 -4.08
CA SER A 179 -11.43 -24.95 -4.92
C SER A 179 -11.49 -26.25 -4.09
N LYS A 180 -11.88 -27.38 -4.69
CA LYS A 180 -11.83 -28.71 -4.03
C LYS A 180 -10.50 -28.99 -3.32
N VAL A 181 -9.39 -28.50 -3.90
CA VAL A 181 -8.05 -28.58 -3.30
C VAL A 181 -7.93 -27.81 -1.98
N TRP A 182 -8.57 -26.63 -1.85
CA TRP A 182 -8.59 -25.90 -0.59
C TRP A 182 -9.47 -26.60 0.44
N GLU A 183 -10.67 -27.07 0.07
CA GLU A 183 -11.53 -27.78 1.03
C GLU A 183 -10.85 -29.03 1.59
N SER A 184 -10.18 -29.81 0.74
CA SER A 184 -9.36 -30.95 1.18
C SER A 184 -8.24 -30.53 2.13
N ALA A 185 -7.51 -29.45 1.81
CA ALA A 185 -6.44 -28.95 2.66
C ALA A 185 -6.97 -28.35 3.98
N LYS A 186 -8.14 -27.70 3.96
CA LYS A 186 -8.77 -27.10 5.13
C LYS A 186 -9.12 -28.18 6.16
N THR A 187 -9.75 -29.28 5.74
CA THR A 187 -10.00 -30.43 6.61
C THR A 187 -8.71 -30.97 7.22
N SER A 188 -7.64 -31.12 6.42
CA SER A 188 -6.33 -31.55 6.92
C SER A 188 -5.66 -30.53 7.84
N LEU A 189 -5.93 -29.24 7.69
CA LEU A 189 -5.42 -28.17 8.56
C LEU A 189 -6.14 -28.09 9.91
N GLU A 190 -7.36 -28.62 10.02
CA GLU A 190 -8.10 -28.76 11.30
C GLU A 190 -7.48 -29.82 12.21
N VAL A 191 -6.74 -30.78 11.63
CA VAL A 191 -5.94 -31.75 12.40
C VAL A 191 -4.70 -31.05 12.97
N ALA A 192 -4.46 -31.26 14.28
CA ALA A 192 -3.31 -30.70 14.97
C ALA A 192 -1.99 -31.13 14.29
N PRO A 193 -0.98 -30.25 14.17
CA PRO A 193 0.27 -30.53 13.45
C PRO A 193 0.96 -31.85 13.82
N ASP A 194 0.97 -32.19 15.10
CA ASP A 194 1.57 -33.41 15.67
C ASP A 194 0.76 -34.69 15.39
N LYS A 195 -0.48 -34.56 14.93
CA LYS A 195 -1.42 -35.67 14.67
C LYS A 195 -1.75 -35.86 13.19
N ARG A 196 -1.15 -35.07 12.29
CA ARG A 196 -1.41 -35.15 10.85
C ARG A 196 -0.86 -36.44 10.27
N SER A 197 -1.68 -37.10 9.46
CA SER A 197 -1.23 -38.21 8.62
C SER A 197 -0.42 -37.71 7.43
N GLU A 198 0.31 -38.61 6.76
CA GLU A 198 1.00 -38.26 5.50
C GLU A 198 0.02 -37.81 4.41
N ALA A 199 -1.20 -38.37 4.39
CA ALA A 199 -2.25 -37.93 3.48
C ALA A 199 -2.70 -36.49 3.77
N ASP A 200 -2.76 -36.10 5.04
CA ASP A 200 -3.07 -34.73 5.44
C ASP A 200 -2.00 -33.75 4.96
N VAL A 201 -0.73 -34.10 5.16
CA VAL A 201 0.40 -33.30 4.70
C VAL A 201 0.41 -33.18 3.18
N GLU A 202 0.12 -34.26 2.45
CA GLU A 202 0.03 -34.23 0.99
C GLU A 202 -1.07 -33.28 0.49
N ASN A 203 -2.24 -33.28 1.13
CA ASN A 203 -3.33 -32.35 0.81
C ASN A 203 -2.91 -30.89 0.99
N ILE A 204 -2.22 -30.58 2.09
CA ILE A 204 -1.69 -29.24 2.38
C ILE A 204 -0.61 -28.86 1.35
N ILE A 205 0.26 -29.79 0.95
CA ILE A 205 1.28 -29.56 -0.10
C ILE A 205 0.63 -29.25 -1.46
N LYS A 206 -0.43 -29.97 -1.83
CA LYS A 206 -1.18 -29.72 -3.08
C LYS A 206 -1.77 -28.30 -3.10
N PHE A 207 -2.29 -27.85 -1.96
CA PHE A 207 -2.76 -26.48 -1.81
C PHE A 207 -1.63 -25.45 -1.82
N SER A 208 -0.54 -25.68 -1.09
CA SER A 208 0.56 -24.72 -0.97
C SER A 208 1.24 -24.42 -2.30
N LYS A 209 1.27 -25.38 -3.24
CA LYS A 209 1.74 -25.14 -4.63
C LYS A 209 0.97 -24.04 -5.38
N ARG A 210 -0.25 -23.69 -4.95
CA ARG A 210 -1.09 -22.65 -5.55
C ARG A 210 -0.88 -21.27 -4.92
N LEU A 211 -0.15 -21.20 -3.81
CA LEU A 211 0.09 -19.96 -3.09
C LEU A 211 1.39 -19.29 -3.59
N PRO A 212 1.36 -18.00 -3.94
CA PRO A 212 2.56 -17.27 -4.37
C PRO A 212 3.73 -17.35 -3.37
N PHE A 213 3.42 -17.39 -2.06
CA PHE A 213 4.40 -17.53 -0.99
C PHE A 213 5.36 -18.72 -1.18
N PHE A 214 4.87 -19.84 -1.73
CA PHE A 214 5.65 -21.06 -1.89
C PHE A 214 6.36 -21.18 -3.23
N LYS A 215 6.23 -20.19 -4.14
CA LYS A 215 6.72 -20.27 -5.52
C LYS A 215 8.21 -20.63 -5.61
N TYR A 216 9.01 -20.13 -4.67
CA TYR A 216 10.47 -20.32 -4.64
C TYR A 216 10.97 -21.17 -3.48
N VAL A 217 10.05 -21.77 -2.70
CA VAL A 217 10.40 -22.64 -1.57
C VAL A 217 10.74 -24.04 -2.11
N SER A 218 11.88 -24.60 -1.68
CA SER A 218 12.30 -25.96 -2.06
C SER A 218 11.28 -27.01 -1.61
N THR A 219 11.26 -28.18 -2.25
CA THR A 219 10.31 -29.25 -1.91
C THR A 219 10.41 -29.67 -0.44
N THR A 220 11.62 -29.89 0.06
CA THR A 220 11.89 -30.27 1.46
C THR A 220 11.44 -29.19 2.45
N ALA A 221 11.76 -27.93 2.17
CA ALA A 221 11.34 -26.81 3.04
C ALA A 221 9.82 -26.63 3.00
N ARG A 222 9.18 -26.77 1.83
CA ARG A 222 7.72 -26.67 1.69
C ARG A 222 7.03 -27.74 2.51
N GLU A 223 7.52 -28.98 2.49
CA GLU A 223 6.96 -30.07 3.28
C GLU A 223 7.06 -29.78 4.78
N ALA A 224 8.25 -29.39 5.27
CA ALA A 224 8.45 -29.03 6.67
C ALA A 224 7.52 -27.90 7.12
N ILE A 225 7.36 -26.88 6.28
CA ILE A 225 6.44 -25.76 6.53
C ILE A 225 4.97 -26.22 6.53
N CYS A 226 4.56 -27.07 5.57
CA CYS A 226 3.19 -27.59 5.50
C CYS A 226 2.81 -28.39 6.75
N ARG A 227 3.77 -29.11 7.36
CA ARG A 227 3.56 -29.82 8.63
C ARG A 227 3.25 -28.86 9.79
N SER A 228 3.83 -27.65 9.81
CA SER A 228 3.63 -26.67 10.89
C SER A 228 2.46 -25.70 10.68
N MET A 229 1.86 -25.68 9.48
CA MET A 229 0.76 -24.76 9.15
C MET A 229 -0.43 -24.91 10.08
N GLN A 230 -1.11 -23.80 10.38
CA GLN A 230 -2.35 -23.80 11.14
C GLN A 230 -3.38 -22.92 10.45
N HIS A 231 -4.61 -23.41 10.32
CA HIS A 231 -5.71 -22.63 9.77
C HIS A 231 -6.44 -21.90 10.89
N MET A 232 -6.86 -20.66 10.60
CA MET A 232 -7.67 -19.83 11.46
C MET A 232 -8.85 -19.30 10.65
N THR A 233 -10.04 -19.37 11.23
CA THR A 233 -11.20 -18.62 10.74
C THR A 233 -11.44 -17.47 11.70
N LEU A 234 -11.50 -16.25 11.16
CA LEU A 234 -11.61 -15.02 11.91
C LEU A 234 -12.98 -14.37 11.68
N HIS A 235 -13.53 -13.79 12.75
CA HIS A 235 -14.68 -12.88 12.67
C HIS A 235 -14.22 -11.45 12.34
N ASP A 236 -15.16 -10.61 11.91
CA ASP A 236 -14.88 -9.20 11.63
C ASP A 236 -14.27 -8.51 12.87
N GLY A 237 -13.19 -7.76 12.65
CA GLY A 237 -12.44 -7.07 13.70
C GLY A 237 -11.42 -7.91 14.47
N GLU A 238 -11.39 -9.24 14.30
CA GLU A 238 -10.43 -10.12 15.00
C GLU A 238 -9.01 -10.01 14.43
N SER A 239 -8.02 -10.08 15.32
CA SER A 239 -6.61 -10.09 14.92
C SER A 239 -6.11 -11.52 14.65
N PRO A 240 -5.46 -11.78 13.51
CA PRO A 240 -4.74 -13.01 13.27
C PRO A 240 -3.52 -13.18 14.19
N ILE A 241 -2.91 -12.07 14.62
CA ILE A 241 -1.76 -12.07 15.53
C ILE A 241 -2.31 -12.03 16.95
N LYS A 242 -2.18 -13.13 17.70
CA LYS A 242 -2.81 -13.30 19.02
C LYS A 242 -1.88 -13.06 20.21
N GLY A 243 -0.56 -13.04 20.00
CA GLY A 243 0.38 -12.77 21.08
C GLY A 243 1.84 -13.04 20.73
N PRO A 244 2.72 -13.16 21.75
CA PRO A 244 4.17 -13.31 21.57
C PRO A 244 4.58 -14.53 20.73
N SER A 245 3.76 -15.58 20.68
CA SER A 245 4.02 -16.76 19.84
C SER A 245 3.93 -16.50 18.33
N ASP A 246 3.46 -15.32 17.94
CA ASP A 246 3.19 -14.90 16.56
C ASP A 246 4.13 -13.79 16.09
N THR A 247 5.17 -13.46 16.86
CA THR A 247 6.05 -12.32 16.56
C THR A 247 7.24 -12.68 15.68
N ASP A 248 7.87 -13.84 15.91
CA ASP A 248 9.14 -14.20 15.29
C ASP A 248 8.98 -15.36 14.31
N PHE A 249 9.45 -15.15 13.08
CA PHE A 249 9.42 -16.12 11.97
C PHE A 249 8.02 -16.70 11.64
N VAL A 250 6.96 -16.02 12.06
CA VAL A 250 5.58 -16.37 11.74
C VAL A 250 5.06 -15.47 10.62
N TRP A 251 4.59 -16.10 9.57
CA TRP A 251 3.90 -15.49 8.46
C TRP A 251 2.43 -15.90 8.47
N PHE A 252 1.59 -14.99 8.01
CA PHE A 252 0.16 -15.22 7.83
C PHE A 252 -0.15 -15.05 6.35
N ILE A 253 -0.94 -15.97 5.81
CA ILE A 253 -1.38 -15.97 4.41
C ILE A 253 -2.90 -15.84 4.42
N VAL A 254 -3.44 -14.81 3.80
CA VAL A 254 -4.90 -14.68 3.63
C VAL A 254 -5.32 -15.65 2.53
N VAL A 255 -6.19 -16.60 2.87
CA VAL A 255 -6.70 -17.61 1.93
C VAL A 255 -8.10 -17.26 1.43
N LYS A 256 -8.91 -16.59 2.26
CA LYS A 256 -10.23 -16.11 1.88
C LYS A 256 -10.58 -14.88 2.72
N GLY A 257 -11.21 -13.90 2.11
CA GLY A 257 -11.59 -12.64 2.76
C GLY A 257 -10.45 -11.64 2.77
N ARG A 258 -10.44 -10.76 3.76
CA ARG A 258 -9.55 -9.60 3.81
C ARG A 258 -9.11 -9.27 5.23
N CYS A 259 -7.85 -8.90 5.38
CA CYS A 259 -7.31 -8.30 6.59
C CYS A 259 -6.83 -6.87 6.30
N ASP A 260 -7.09 -5.92 7.20
CA ASP A 260 -6.55 -4.58 7.12
C ASP A 260 -5.52 -4.37 8.24
N MET A 261 -4.34 -3.86 7.88
CA MET A 261 -3.40 -3.23 8.79
C MET A 261 -3.89 -1.84 9.14
N MET A 262 -4.16 -1.59 10.41
CA MET A 262 -4.58 -0.30 10.94
C MET A 262 -3.53 0.22 11.90
N MET A 263 -3.39 1.54 11.95
CA MET A 263 -2.55 2.22 12.92
C MET A 263 -3.42 3.10 13.81
N LYS A 264 -3.25 3.01 15.12
CA LYS A 264 -3.91 3.84 16.13
C LYS A 264 -2.89 4.80 16.74
N THR A 265 -3.26 6.06 16.89
CA THR A 265 -2.43 7.07 17.57
C THR A 265 -3.08 7.56 18.84
N GLU A 266 -2.26 7.80 19.87
CA GLU A 266 -2.72 8.31 21.17
C GLU A 266 -3.35 9.69 21.07
N GLU A 267 -2.82 10.58 20.21
CA GLU A 267 -3.27 11.98 20.13
C GLU A 267 -4.75 12.17 19.74
N LYS A 268 -5.37 11.18 19.09
CA LYS A 268 -6.77 11.33 18.59
C LYS A 268 -7.63 10.06 18.65
N GLY A 269 -7.09 8.91 19.09
CA GLY A 269 -7.80 7.63 19.09
C GLY A 269 -8.26 7.15 17.71
N LYS A 270 -7.87 7.84 16.63
CA LYS A 270 -8.28 7.53 15.26
C LYS A 270 -7.51 6.34 14.73
N HIS A 271 -8.21 5.47 14.02
CA HIS A 271 -7.64 4.33 13.31
C HIS A 271 -7.40 4.71 11.85
N TYR A 272 -6.16 4.58 11.40
CA TYR A 272 -5.74 4.88 10.04
C TYR A 272 -5.45 3.58 9.29
N PRO A 273 -6.15 3.28 8.17
CA PRO A 273 -5.83 2.11 7.36
C PRO A 273 -4.49 2.31 6.66
N MET A 274 -3.60 1.33 6.78
CA MET A 274 -2.22 1.36 6.27
C MET A 274 -2.02 0.48 5.05
N ARG A 275 -2.60 -0.72 5.09
CA ARG A 275 -2.52 -1.71 4.01
C ARG A 275 -3.67 -2.69 4.13
N ALA A 276 -4.26 -3.06 3.02
CA ALA A 276 -5.13 -4.23 2.93
C ALA A 276 -4.31 -5.45 2.48
N PHE A 277 -4.65 -6.61 3.02
CA PHE A 277 -4.15 -7.92 2.61
C PHE A 277 -5.33 -8.75 2.14
N GLU A 278 -5.29 -9.20 0.90
CA GLU A 278 -6.33 -9.99 0.27
C GLU A 278 -5.88 -11.43 0.01
N GLU A 279 -6.77 -12.26 -0.57
CA GLU A 279 -6.46 -13.65 -0.93
C GLU A 279 -5.13 -13.78 -1.70
N GLY A 280 -4.19 -14.50 -1.11
CA GLY A 280 -2.84 -14.73 -1.61
C GLY A 280 -1.77 -13.81 -1.01
N ASP A 281 -2.15 -12.70 -0.38
CA ASP A 281 -1.22 -11.80 0.31
C ASP A 281 -0.70 -12.43 1.60
N THR A 282 0.50 -11.98 1.97
CA THR A 282 1.12 -12.35 3.23
C THR A 282 1.45 -11.15 4.09
N PHE A 283 1.45 -11.37 5.40
CA PHE A 283 1.89 -10.39 6.39
C PHE A 283 2.56 -11.09 7.57
N ALA A 284 3.28 -10.30 8.37
CA ALA A 284 3.95 -10.76 9.58
C ALA A 284 3.87 -9.67 10.64
N HIS A 285 4.08 -10.04 11.91
CA HIS A 285 4.11 -9.08 13.01
C HIS A 285 5.17 -7.98 12.83
N SER A 286 6.29 -8.28 12.17
CA SER A 286 7.33 -7.29 11.86
C SER A 286 6.83 -6.09 11.05
N TYR A 287 5.73 -6.24 10.28
CA TYR A 287 5.14 -5.14 9.53
C TYR A 287 4.55 -4.08 10.46
N LEU A 288 4.08 -4.49 11.64
CA LEU A 288 3.60 -3.58 12.68
C LEU A 288 4.75 -2.83 13.34
N LYS A 289 5.88 -3.51 13.61
CA LYS A 289 7.10 -2.89 14.16
C LYS A 289 7.68 -1.82 13.24
N MET A 290 7.65 -2.06 11.93
CA MET A 290 8.09 -1.07 10.94
C MET A 290 7.25 0.22 10.97
N LEU A 291 5.98 0.11 11.38
CA LEU A 291 5.12 1.28 11.52
C LEU A 291 5.39 2.00 12.84
N SER A 292 5.38 1.30 13.98
CA SER A 292 5.50 1.95 15.29
C SER A 292 6.89 2.55 15.57
N GLY A 293 7.96 2.03 14.95
CA GLY A 293 9.33 2.36 15.35
C GLY A 293 9.57 2.02 16.83
N ASP A 294 10.41 2.80 17.50
CA ASP A 294 10.64 2.74 18.96
C ASP A 294 9.59 3.55 19.77
N SER A 295 8.56 4.08 19.11
CA SER A 295 7.57 4.93 19.77
C SER A 295 6.43 4.10 20.38
N ASN A 296 6.25 4.23 21.69
CA ASN A 296 5.11 3.64 22.40
C ASN A 296 3.77 4.34 22.09
N ALA A 297 3.79 5.52 21.44
CA ALA A 297 2.59 6.32 21.18
C ALA A 297 1.77 5.86 19.96
N VAL A 298 2.25 4.81 19.26
CA VAL A 298 1.64 4.28 18.05
C VAL A 298 1.46 2.78 18.18
N GLU A 299 0.20 2.35 18.08
CA GLU A 299 -0.16 0.94 18.10
C GLU A 299 -0.64 0.49 16.71
N GLY A 300 0.13 -0.38 16.06
CA GLY A 300 -0.30 -1.05 14.83
C GLY A 300 -1.05 -2.35 15.14
N ASN A 301 -2.12 -2.63 14.40
CA ASN A 301 -2.78 -3.93 14.42
C ASN A 301 -3.18 -4.39 13.01
N ILE A 302 -3.41 -5.68 12.85
CA ILE A 302 -3.99 -6.26 11.64
C ILE A 302 -5.30 -6.91 12.06
N ARG A 303 -6.40 -6.67 11.34
CA ARG A 303 -7.72 -7.20 11.68
C ARG A 303 -8.44 -7.74 10.45
N ALA A 304 -9.14 -8.85 10.60
CA ALA A 304 -10.10 -9.31 9.60
C ALA A 304 -11.20 -8.26 9.39
N ARG A 305 -11.70 -8.12 8.16
CA ARG A 305 -12.75 -7.15 7.78
C ARG A 305 -14.01 -7.80 7.24
N GLU A 306 -14.04 -9.12 7.23
CA GLU A 306 -15.14 -9.93 6.72
C GLU A 306 -15.38 -11.10 7.66
N PRO A 307 -16.64 -11.53 7.85
CA PRO A 307 -16.93 -12.75 8.58
C PRO A 307 -16.39 -13.96 7.82
N ASN A 308 -15.81 -14.92 8.55
CA ASN A 308 -15.18 -16.12 8.00
C ASN A 308 -13.94 -15.83 7.15
N THR A 309 -13.17 -14.80 7.52
CA THR A 309 -11.85 -14.56 6.92
C THR A 309 -10.94 -15.73 7.29
N SER A 310 -10.43 -16.43 6.27
CA SER A 310 -9.61 -17.62 6.42
C SER A 310 -8.15 -17.24 6.27
N VAL A 311 -7.36 -17.48 7.31
CA VAL A 311 -5.92 -17.18 7.34
C VAL A 311 -5.15 -18.44 7.69
N VAL A 312 -4.07 -18.70 6.97
CA VAL A 312 -3.13 -19.77 7.33
C VAL A 312 -1.91 -19.13 7.98
N ARG A 313 -1.66 -19.55 9.22
CA ARG A 313 -0.47 -19.23 10.01
C ARG A 313 0.63 -20.24 9.64
N VAL A 314 1.81 -19.71 9.36
CA VAL A 314 2.96 -20.46 8.86
C VAL A 314 4.19 -20.10 9.69
N ARG A 315 4.85 -21.09 10.26
CA ARG A 315 6.14 -20.89 10.94
C ARG A 315 7.25 -21.32 9.99
N VAL A 316 8.16 -20.40 9.69
CA VAL A 316 9.33 -20.58 8.81
C VAL A 316 10.58 -20.73 9.66
#